data_AF-A0A182ST60-F1
#
_entry.id   AF-A0A182ST60-F1
#
_cell.length_a   1.000
_cell.length_b   1.000
_cell.length_c   1.000
_cell.angle_alpha   90.00
_cell.angle_beta   90.00
_cell.angle_gamma   90.00
#
_symmetry.space_group_name_H-M   'P 1'
#
loop_
_entity.id
_entity.type
_entity.pdbx_description
1 polymer ?
#
loop_
_entity_poly.entity_id
_entity_poly.type
_entity_poly.pdbx_seq_one_letter_code
_entity_poly.pdbx_strand_id
1 'polypeptide(L)'
;MQPLKLDDGMNRCSVYFDDKSEESYTATATHSHWVHYTSGPDRQSENFAEYTEGNAVQAFLGGKAYFTALLAAFKQAKTCIYITGWQVNWDAQLAEGVRLVDALLEAAKAAADLKIYIMPWRNPSQVETYAAATERVFAAMNTHLGRQ
;
A
#
# COMPACT_ATOMS: atom_id res chain seq x y z
N MET A 1 -19.16 39.06 14.69
CA MET A 1 -19.04 37.59 14.74
C MET A 1 -17.55 37.28 14.80
N GLN A 2 -17.06 36.69 15.90
CA GLN A 2 -15.65 36.27 15.99
C GLN A 2 -15.42 35.02 15.14
N PRO A 3 -14.27 34.89 14.46
CA PRO A 3 -13.91 33.64 13.79
C PRO A 3 -13.62 32.57 14.86
N LEU A 4 -14.33 31.45 14.80
CA LEU A 4 -14.02 30.27 15.61
C LEU A 4 -12.63 29.77 15.18
N LYS A 5 -11.72 29.69 16.16
CA LYS A 5 -10.36 29.15 16.02
C LYS A 5 -10.41 27.63 15.87
N LEU A 6 -9.35 27.06 15.27
CA LEU A 6 -9.07 25.66 14.93
C LEU A 6 -9.43 24.54 15.95
N ASP A 7 -9.99 24.84 17.11
CA ASP A 7 -10.14 23.89 18.23
C ASP A 7 -11.36 22.95 18.15
N ASP A 8 -12.25 23.11 17.18
CA ASP A 8 -13.45 22.25 17.04
C ASP A 8 -13.12 20.80 16.58
N GLY A 9 -11.85 20.50 16.32
CA GLY A 9 -11.35 19.18 15.87
C GLY A 9 -10.81 18.27 16.97
N MET A 10 -10.87 18.66 18.25
CA MET A 10 -10.46 17.79 19.34
C MET A 10 -11.49 16.67 19.52
N ASN A 11 -11.25 15.52 18.87
CA ASN A 11 -11.94 14.27 19.22
C ASN A 11 -11.60 13.92 20.67
N ARG A 12 -12.42 14.42 21.59
CA ARG A 12 -12.39 14.06 23.00
C ARG A 12 -12.90 12.63 23.11
N CYS A 13 -11.98 11.68 23.13
CA CYS A 13 -12.28 10.32 23.54
C CYS A 13 -12.22 10.28 25.08
N SER A 14 -13.37 10.14 25.74
CA SER A 14 -13.41 9.88 27.18
C SER A 14 -13.08 8.41 27.43
N VAL A 15 -11.97 8.13 28.13
CA VAL A 15 -11.65 6.78 28.60
C VAL A 15 -12.10 6.67 30.05
N TYR A 16 -12.99 5.74 30.35
CA TYR A 16 -13.38 5.38 31.71
C TYR A 16 -12.87 3.99 32.03
N PHE A 17 -12.07 3.83 33.09
CA PHE A 17 -12.10 2.63 33.95
C PHE A 17 -11.44 2.92 35.31
N ASP A 18 -12.18 2.64 36.40
CA ASP A 18 -11.77 2.15 37.73
C ASP A 18 -12.80 2.60 38.79
N ASP A 19 -13.27 1.65 39.60
CA ASP A 19 -14.16 1.75 40.77
C ASP A 19 -13.59 2.54 41.98
N LYS A 20 -12.44 3.21 41.82
CA LYS A 20 -11.73 3.96 42.86
C LYS A 20 -11.79 5.49 42.74
N SER A 21 -12.42 6.08 41.72
CA SER A 21 -12.60 7.54 41.67
C SER A 21 -13.98 7.97 41.16
N GLU A 22 -14.64 8.88 41.87
CA GLU A 22 -15.94 9.45 41.49
C GLU A 22 -15.86 10.54 40.40
N GLU A 23 -14.65 10.98 40.01
CA GLU A 23 -14.45 12.03 39.00
C GLU A 23 -13.79 11.51 37.71
N SER A 24 -14.21 12.06 36.57
CA SER A 24 -13.73 11.66 35.24
C SER A 24 -12.40 12.31 34.90
N TYR A 25 -11.42 11.56 34.39
CA TYR A 25 -10.20 12.13 33.81
C TYR A 25 -10.36 12.30 32.29
N THR A 26 -10.03 13.49 31.78
CA THR A 26 -10.02 13.76 30.33
C THR A 26 -8.63 13.47 29.78
N ALA A 27 -8.51 12.44 28.94
CA ALA A 27 -7.31 12.22 28.14
C ALA A 27 -7.50 12.86 26.75
N THR A 28 -6.52 13.62 26.29
CA THR A 28 -6.50 14.15 24.92
C THR A 28 -5.88 13.09 24.02
N ALA A 29 -6.70 12.45 23.18
CA ALA A 29 -6.15 11.61 22.12
C ALA A 29 -5.35 12.48 21.14
N THR A 30 -4.21 11.98 20.66
CA THR A 30 -3.54 12.57 19.50
C THR A 30 -4.54 12.67 18.36
N HIS A 31 -4.48 13.77 17.61
CA HIS A 31 -5.33 14.03 16.45
C HIS A 31 -5.48 12.73 15.65
N SER A 32 -6.71 12.24 15.51
CA SER A 32 -6.95 11.20 14.51
C SER A 32 -6.74 11.86 13.16
N HIS A 33 -5.53 11.71 12.60
CA HIS A 33 -5.20 12.08 11.23
C HIS A 33 -6.18 11.45 10.21
N TRP A 34 -6.97 10.47 10.65
CA TRP A 34 -8.01 9.79 9.90
C TRP A 34 -9.36 10.52 9.81
N VAL A 35 -9.56 11.71 10.40
CA VAL A 35 -10.90 12.37 10.45
C VAL A 35 -11.03 13.58 9.53
N HIS A 36 -10.13 13.78 8.57
CA HIS A 36 -10.23 14.87 7.58
C HIS A 36 -10.34 14.35 6.14
N TYR A 37 -11.38 13.54 5.91
CA TYR A 37 -11.75 13.05 4.58
C TYR A 37 -12.55 14.02 3.72
N THR A 38 -12.92 15.20 4.23
CA THR A 38 -13.67 16.17 3.46
C THR A 38 -12.77 17.36 3.10
N SER A 39 -12.10 17.27 1.94
CA SER A 39 -11.81 18.48 1.19
C SER A 39 -13.13 19.01 0.64
N GLY A 40 -13.44 20.26 0.94
CA GLY A 40 -14.61 20.97 0.45
C GLY A 40 -14.27 22.45 0.26
N PRO A 41 -15.17 23.26 -0.33
CA PRO A 41 -14.94 24.69 -0.54
C PRO A 41 -14.53 25.43 0.75
N ASP A 42 -15.02 24.94 1.90
CA ASP A 42 -14.83 25.54 3.21
C ASP A 42 -13.68 24.92 4.03
N ARG A 43 -13.00 23.87 3.54
CA ARG A 43 -11.91 23.19 4.26
C ARG A 43 -10.95 22.45 3.33
N GLN A 44 -9.65 22.79 3.39
CA GLN A 44 -8.60 22.01 2.72
C GLN A 44 -8.26 20.74 3.53
N SER A 45 -8.11 19.61 2.84
CA SER A 45 -7.63 18.38 3.45
C SER A 45 -6.11 18.43 3.62
N GLU A 46 -5.58 17.81 4.68
CA GLU A 46 -4.14 17.58 4.83
C GLU A 46 -3.64 16.37 4.01
N ASN A 47 -4.55 15.69 3.29
CA ASN A 47 -4.21 14.53 2.48
C ASN A 47 -3.36 14.92 1.28
N PHE A 48 -2.30 14.14 1.01
CA PHE A 48 -1.52 14.29 -0.22
C PHE A 48 -2.34 14.06 -1.49
N ALA A 49 -3.33 13.15 -1.42
CA ALA A 49 -4.24 12.87 -2.52
C ALA A 49 -5.63 13.45 -2.24
N GLU A 50 -6.18 14.15 -3.23
CA GLU A 50 -7.54 14.69 -3.19
C GLU A 50 -8.58 13.59 -3.29
N TYR A 51 -9.76 13.86 -2.74
CA TYR A 51 -10.92 12.98 -2.86
C TYR A 51 -11.35 12.82 -4.34
N THR A 52 -11.72 11.60 -4.73
CA THR A 52 -12.31 11.30 -6.04
C THR A 52 -13.58 10.47 -5.86
N GLU A 53 -14.55 10.68 -6.74
CA GLU A 53 -15.82 9.93 -6.77
C GLU A 53 -15.89 8.95 -7.95
N GLY A 54 -16.83 7.99 -7.89
CA GLY A 54 -17.02 7.01 -8.97
C GLY A 54 -15.99 5.87 -9.04
N ASN A 55 -15.14 5.73 -8.02
CA ASN A 55 -14.12 4.68 -7.96
C ASN A 55 -14.72 3.27 -7.91
N ALA A 56 -14.27 2.39 -8.80
CA ALA A 56 -14.56 0.96 -8.72
C ALA A 56 -13.60 0.28 -7.72
N VAL A 57 -14.09 0.02 -6.51
CA VAL A 57 -13.29 -0.63 -5.45
C VAL A 57 -13.67 -2.10 -5.33
N GLN A 58 -12.68 -2.98 -5.37
CA GLN A 58 -12.87 -4.41 -5.12
C GLN A 58 -12.14 -4.82 -3.82
N ALA A 59 -12.91 -5.29 -2.85
CA ALA A 59 -12.35 -5.87 -1.63
C ALA A 59 -12.01 -7.35 -1.82
N PHE A 60 -10.86 -7.77 -1.30
CA PHE A 60 -10.44 -9.17 -1.29
C PHE A 60 -10.33 -9.69 0.14
N LEU A 61 -11.14 -10.68 0.49
CA LEU A 61 -11.06 -11.38 1.77
C LEU A 61 -10.15 -12.60 1.60
N GLY A 62 -8.84 -12.35 1.54
CA GLY A 62 -7.81 -13.39 1.52
C GLY A 62 -6.94 -13.43 0.26
N GLY A 63 -5.81 -14.16 0.38
CA GLY A 63 -4.75 -14.17 -0.63
C GLY A 63 -5.14 -14.79 -1.96
N LYS A 64 -5.98 -15.85 -1.97
CA LYS A 64 -6.33 -16.56 -3.22
C LYS A 64 -7.05 -15.65 -4.22
N ALA A 65 -8.09 -14.96 -3.76
CA ALA A 65 -8.85 -14.05 -4.62
C ALA A 65 -8.01 -12.84 -5.05
N TYR A 66 -7.23 -12.28 -4.12
CA TYR A 66 -6.30 -11.19 -4.38
C TYR A 66 -5.25 -11.56 -5.44
N PHE A 67 -4.54 -12.68 -5.27
CA PHE A 67 -3.50 -13.10 -6.21
C PHE A 67 -4.05 -13.52 -7.57
N THR A 68 -5.26 -14.08 -7.62
CA THR A 68 -5.94 -14.35 -8.90
C THR A 68 -6.17 -13.05 -9.67
N ALA A 69 -6.68 -12.00 -9.01
CA ALA A 69 -6.87 -10.70 -9.62
C ALA A 69 -5.53 -10.04 -10.00
N LEU A 70 -4.50 -10.15 -9.15
CA LEU A 70 -3.16 -9.64 -9.41
C LEU A 70 -2.53 -10.27 -10.67
N LEU A 71 -2.63 -11.59 -10.80
CA LEU A 71 -2.13 -12.31 -11.98
C LEU A 71 -2.89 -11.89 -13.26
N ALA A 72 -4.19 -11.64 -13.16
CA ALA A 72 -4.97 -11.10 -14.28
C ALA A 72 -4.50 -9.68 -14.65
N ALA A 73 -4.22 -8.82 -13.67
CA ALA A 73 -3.70 -7.48 -13.89
C ALA A 73 -2.32 -7.49 -14.57
N PHE A 74 -1.41 -8.38 -14.16
CA PHE A 74 -0.11 -8.53 -14.81
C PHE A 74 -0.23 -8.90 -16.29
N LYS A 75 -1.14 -9.82 -16.64
CA LYS A 75 -1.38 -10.22 -18.05
C LYS A 75 -1.98 -9.11 -18.91
N GLN A 76 -2.69 -8.16 -18.29
CA GLN A 76 -3.36 -7.06 -18.99
C GLN A 76 -2.49 -5.79 -19.07
N ALA A 77 -1.39 -5.72 -18.31
CA ALA A 77 -0.52 -4.56 -18.26
C ALA A 77 0.14 -4.30 -19.63
N LYS A 78 0.10 -3.04 -20.08
CA LYS A 78 0.63 -2.63 -21.40
C LYS A 78 1.88 -1.77 -21.32
N THR A 79 1.94 -0.90 -20.32
CA THR A 79 2.96 0.16 -20.23
C THR A 79 3.90 -0.07 -19.06
N CYS A 80 3.33 -0.23 -17.87
CA CYS A 80 4.12 -0.42 -16.66
C CYS A 80 3.42 -1.25 -15.59
N ILE A 81 4.25 -1.86 -14.73
CA ILE A 81 3.87 -2.49 -13.48
C ILE A 81 4.75 -1.87 -12.40
N TYR A 82 4.15 -1.35 -11.33
CA TYR A 82 4.85 -0.86 -10.15
C TYR A 82 4.54 -1.78 -8.97
N ILE A 83 5.57 -2.30 -8.31
CA ILE A 83 5.44 -3.15 -7.11
C ILE A 83 6.26 -2.53 -5.99
N THR A 84 5.61 -2.25 -4.88
CA THR A 84 6.23 -1.80 -3.64
C THR A 84 5.80 -2.74 -2.52
N GLY A 85 6.70 -3.05 -1.58
CA GLY A 85 6.33 -3.85 -0.43
C GLY A 85 7.41 -3.91 0.62
N TRP A 86 7.00 -4.08 1.88
CA TRP A 86 7.92 -4.36 2.98
C TRP A 86 8.75 -5.61 2.71
N GLN A 87 8.09 -6.66 2.22
CA GLN A 87 8.73 -7.86 1.70
C GLN A 87 8.15 -8.16 0.33
N VAL A 88 9.02 -8.24 -0.69
CA VAL A 88 8.67 -8.66 -2.04
C VAL A 88 9.53 -9.87 -2.34
N ASN A 89 8.98 -11.07 -2.16
CA ASN A 89 9.70 -12.31 -2.40
C ASN A 89 9.52 -12.72 -3.86
N TRP A 90 10.63 -12.80 -4.60
CA TRP A 90 10.62 -13.20 -6.00
C TRP A 90 10.09 -14.62 -6.23
N ASP A 91 10.23 -15.50 -5.23
CA ASP A 91 9.84 -16.92 -5.25
C ASP A 91 8.47 -17.20 -4.62
N ALA A 92 7.76 -16.17 -4.15
CA ALA A 92 6.41 -16.34 -3.59
C ALA A 92 5.46 -16.92 -4.62
N GLN A 93 4.78 -18.02 -4.27
CA GLN A 93 3.73 -18.61 -5.10
C GLN A 93 2.45 -17.80 -5.00
N LEU A 94 2.04 -17.20 -6.13
CA LEU A 94 0.80 -16.44 -6.28
C LEU A 94 -0.37 -17.36 -6.64
N ALA A 95 -0.06 -18.46 -7.32
CA ALA A 95 -0.95 -19.58 -7.57
C ALA A 95 -0.11 -20.86 -7.55
N GLU A 96 -0.78 -22.02 -7.58
CA GLU A 96 -0.10 -23.31 -7.66
C GLU A 96 0.86 -23.34 -8.85
N GLY A 97 2.16 -23.51 -8.57
CA GLY A 97 3.21 -23.57 -9.59
C GLY A 97 3.56 -22.23 -10.26
N VAL A 98 2.99 -21.10 -9.81
CA VAL A 98 3.27 -19.77 -10.40
C VAL A 98 3.89 -18.86 -9.35
N ARG A 99 5.20 -18.61 -9.47
CA ARG A 99 5.90 -17.65 -8.61
C ARG A 99 5.77 -16.23 -9.16
N LEU A 100 6.03 -15.23 -8.31
CA LEU A 100 6.05 -13.82 -8.73
C LEU A 100 7.00 -13.59 -9.91
N VAL A 101 8.21 -14.14 -9.86
CA VAL A 101 9.18 -14.02 -10.97
C VAL A 101 8.65 -14.61 -12.28
N ASP A 102 7.95 -15.75 -12.22
CA ASP A 102 7.43 -16.42 -13.41
C ASP A 102 6.32 -15.57 -14.03
N ALA A 103 5.40 -15.05 -13.21
CA ALA A 103 4.29 -14.21 -13.67
C ALA A 103 4.77 -12.91 -14.33
N LEU A 104 5.77 -12.25 -13.74
CA LEU A 104 6.33 -11.01 -14.28
C LEU A 104 7.20 -11.24 -15.53
N LEU A 105 7.93 -12.36 -15.57
CA LEU A 105 8.69 -12.76 -16.76
C LEU A 105 7.76 -13.01 -17.94
N GLU A 106 6.65 -13.72 -17.73
CA GLU A 106 5.66 -13.96 -18.79
C GLU A 106 5.01 -12.67 -19.26
N ALA A 107 4.66 -11.74 -18.35
CA ALA A 107 4.16 -10.42 -18.73
C ALA A 107 5.18 -9.63 -19.56
N ALA A 108 6.46 -9.65 -19.16
CA ALA A 108 7.52 -8.97 -19.89
C ALA A 108 7.77 -9.58 -21.28
N LYS A 109 7.69 -10.91 -21.43
CA LYS A 109 7.79 -11.57 -22.74
C LYS A 109 6.63 -11.22 -23.66
N ALA A 110 5.41 -11.14 -23.12
CA ALA A 110 4.20 -10.84 -23.89
C ALA A 110 4.17 -9.38 -24.41
N ALA A 111 4.83 -8.45 -23.71
CA ALA A 111 4.90 -7.05 -24.08
C ALA A 111 6.34 -6.53 -23.98
N ALA A 112 7.02 -6.42 -25.13
CA ALA A 112 8.42 -6.03 -25.23
C ALA A 112 8.72 -4.67 -24.55
N ASP A 113 7.79 -3.73 -24.66
CA ASP A 113 7.93 -2.37 -24.12
C ASP A 113 7.43 -2.22 -22.67
N LEU A 114 6.92 -3.30 -22.04
CA LEU A 114 6.44 -3.27 -20.67
C LEU A 114 7.58 -3.01 -19.69
N LYS A 115 7.42 -1.98 -18.87
CA LYS A 115 8.38 -1.60 -17.83
C LYS A 115 7.94 -2.08 -16.46
N ILE A 116 8.75 -2.90 -15.81
CA ILE A 116 8.44 -3.44 -14.49
C ILE A 116 9.38 -2.80 -13.48
N TYR A 117 8.82 -2.07 -12.52
CA TYR A 117 9.54 -1.38 -11.46
C TYR A 117 9.20 -2.02 -10.13
N ILE A 118 10.23 -2.49 -9.42
CA ILE A 118 10.07 -3.19 -8.14
C ILE A 118 10.93 -2.47 -7.10
N MET A 119 10.30 -2.11 -6.00
CA MET A 119 10.90 -1.37 -4.91
C MET A 119 10.63 -2.09 -3.59
N PRO A 120 11.42 -3.14 -3.27
CA PRO A 120 11.35 -3.76 -1.96
C PRO A 120 11.89 -2.79 -0.90
N TRP A 121 11.40 -2.87 0.32
CA TRP A 121 11.96 -2.10 1.43
C TRP A 121 13.39 -2.56 1.72
N ARG A 122 14.32 -1.61 1.79
CA ARG A 122 15.72 -1.90 2.14
C ARG A 122 15.83 -2.20 3.63
N ASN A 123 16.01 -3.47 3.96
CA ASN A 123 16.09 -3.91 5.34
C ASN A 123 17.45 -3.62 6.00
N PRO A 124 17.46 -3.33 7.31
CA PRO A 124 18.68 -3.28 8.11
C PRO A 124 19.17 -4.70 8.44
N SER A 125 20.38 -4.87 8.96
CA SER A 125 20.97 -6.20 9.21
C SER A 125 20.21 -7.05 10.24
N GLN A 126 19.37 -6.42 11.06
CA GLN A 126 18.60 -7.06 12.13
C GLN A 126 17.34 -7.79 11.62
N VAL A 127 16.88 -7.52 10.40
CA VAL A 127 15.62 -8.04 9.85
C VAL A 127 15.88 -8.48 8.43
N GLU A 128 15.56 -9.71 8.04
CA GLU A 128 15.67 -10.15 6.64
C GLU A 128 14.32 -10.01 5.91
N THR A 129 14.33 -9.36 4.75
CA THR A 129 13.14 -9.17 3.89
C THR A 129 13.39 -9.61 2.45
N TYR A 130 14.55 -10.21 2.19
CA TYR A 130 15.00 -10.73 0.90
C TYR A 130 15.15 -9.65 -0.19
N ALA A 131 15.17 -8.36 0.17
CA ALA A 131 15.28 -7.24 -0.77
C ALA A 131 16.46 -7.41 -1.73
N ALA A 132 17.66 -7.70 -1.20
CA ALA A 132 18.86 -7.89 -2.01
C ALA A 132 18.78 -9.11 -2.94
N ALA A 133 18.12 -10.19 -2.53
CA ALA A 133 17.93 -11.38 -3.36
C ALA A 133 16.94 -11.08 -4.49
N THR A 134 15.82 -10.43 -4.17
CA THR A 134 14.80 -9.98 -5.11
C THR A 134 15.38 -9.04 -6.16
N GLU A 135 16.16 -8.04 -5.75
CA GLU A 135 16.86 -7.13 -6.66
C GLU A 135 17.75 -7.88 -7.65
N ARG A 136 18.56 -8.84 -7.17
CA ARG A 136 19.44 -9.63 -8.05
C ARG A 136 18.67 -10.47 -9.07
N VAL A 137 17.57 -11.11 -8.65
CA VAL A 137 16.76 -11.94 -9.55
C VAL A 137 16.11 -11.11 -10.64
N PHE A 138 15.51 -9.97 -10.29
CA PHE A 138 14.88 -9.10 -11.28
C PHE A 138 15.90 -8.33 -12.13
N ALA A 139 17.10 -8.05 -11.62
CA ALA A 139 18.20 -7.56 -12.45
C ALA A 139 18.64 -8.60 -13.48
N ALA A 140 18.77 -9.88 -13.08
CA ALA A 140 19.10 -10.97 -13.98
C ALA A 140 18.01 -11.22 -15.04
N MET A 141 16.75 -10.92 -14.74
CA MET A 141 15.65 -10.97 -15.71
C MET A 141 15.89 -10.03 -16.90
N ASN A 142 16.44 -8.83 -16.67
CA ASN A 142 16.79 -7.93 -17.77
C ASN A 142 17.88 -8.52 -18.68
N THR A 143 18.90 -9.15 -18.12
CA THR A 143 19.92 -9.88 -18.89
C THR A 143 19.29 -11.03 -19.68
N HIS A 144 18.42 -11.82 -19.05
CA HIS A 144 17.74 -12.95 -19.69
C HIS A 144 16.85 -12.52 -20.87
N LEU A 145 16.23 -11.34 -20.79
CA LEU A 145 15.39 -10.77 -21.84
C LEU A 145 16.19 -9.95 -22.88
N GLY A 146 17.50 -9.78 -22.71
CA GLY A 146 18.34 -8.97 -23.61
C GLY A 146 18.05 -7.47 -23.57
N ARG A 147 17.65 -6.92 -22.42
CA ARG A 147 17.24 -5.51 -22.23
C ARG A 147 18.29 -4.65 -21.51
N GLN A 148 19.55 -5.07 -21.52
CA GLN A 148 20.68 -4.35 -20.92
C GLN A 148 21.45 -3.54 -21.95
#